data_AF-A0AA37HE14-F1
#
_entry.id   AF-A0AA37HE14-F1
#
_cell.length_a   1.000
_cell.length_b   1.000
_cell.length_c   1.000
_cell.angle_alpha   90.00
_cell.angle_beta   90.00
_cell.angle_gamma   90.00
#
_symmetry.space_group_name_H-M   'P 1'
#
loop_
_entity.id
_entity.type
_entity.pdbx_description
1 polymer ?
#
loop_
_entity_poly.entity_id
_entity_poly.type
_entity_poly.pdbx_seq_one_letter_code
_entity_poly.pdbx_strand_id
1 'polypeptide(L)'
;MLLLGVLIIWTPFLLLVLSLVVTRLTGCTVDEARAQPCRIAGLDIGGLLYTLMMMGWLVIPLLPFMALTLIGAAVAGVLALFGIRWP
;
A
#
# COMPACT_ATOMS: atom_id res chain seq x y z
N MET A 1 -18.59 0.21 -8.82
CA MET A 1 -17.90 1.43 -8.36
C MET A 1 -17.14 1.23 -7.04
N LEU A 2 -17.70 0.47 -6.07
CA LEU A 2 -17.01 0.15 -4.79
C LEU A 2 -15.62 -0.50 -4.96
N LEU A 3 -15.47 -1.47 -5.87
CA LEU A 3 -14.19 -2.13 -6.16
C LEU A 3 -13.09 -1.14 -6.61
N LEU A 4 -13.43 -0.19 -7.49
CA LEU A 4 -12.51 0.86 -7.92
C LEU A 4 -12.09 1.76 -6.75
N GLY A 5 -13.02 2.11 -5.87
CA GLY A 5 -12.73 2.89 -4.67
C GLY A 5 -11.75 2.19 -3.74
N VAL A 6 -11.96 0.88 -3.48
CA VAL A 6 -11.04 0.07 -2.68
C VAL A 6 -9.65 0.02 -3.31
N LEU A 7 -9.56 -0.22 -4.63
CA LEU A 7 -8.28 -0.22 -5.33
C LEU A 7 -7.53 1.10 -5.16
N ILE A 8 -8.20 2.24 -5.37
CA ILE A 8 -7.59 3.57 -5.22
C ILE A 8 -7.10 3.81 -3.79
N ILE A 9 -7.91 3.47 -2.79
CA ILE A 9 -7.58 3.66 -1.37
C ILE A 9 -6.36 2.81 -0.97
N TRP A 10 -6.27 1.58 -1.46
CA TRP A 10 -5.23 0.62 -1.06
C TRP A 10 -3.95 0.70 -1.90
N THR A 11 -4.00 1.26 -3.11
CA THR A 11 -2.83 1.41 -3.99
C THR A 11 -1.64 2.10 -3.30
N PRO A 12 -1.76 3.28 -2.67
CA PRO A 12 -0.60 3.93 -2.05
C PRO A 12 0.03 3.11 -0.94
N PHE A 13 -0.79 2.39 -0.16
CA PHE A 13 -0.29 1.48 0.88
C PHE A 13 0.50 0.31 0.28
N LEU A 14 -0.02 -0.32 -0.79
CA LEU A 14 0.67 -1.42 -1.46
C LEU A 14 2.00 -0.97 -2.08
N LEU A 15 2.05 0.23 -2.67
CA LEU A 15 3.27 0.80 -3.22
C LEU A 15 4.31 1.12 -2.12
N LEU A 16 3.88 1.66 -0.98
CA LEU A 16 4.74 1.85 0.19
C LEU A 16 5.33 0.51 0.66
N VAL A 17 4.48 -0.51 0.84
CA VAL A 17 4.92 -1.84 1.26
C VAL A 17 5.91 -2.44 0.26
N LEU A 18 5.67 -2.28 -1.04
CA LEU A 18 6.58 -2.72 -2.08
C LEU A 18 7.97 -2.07 -1.94
N SER A 19 8.04 -0.75 -1.70
CA SER A 19 9.31 -0.05 -1.43
C SER A 19 10.06 -0.64 -0.23
N LEU A 20 9.36 -0.83 0.89
CA LEU A 20 9.94 -1.37 2.11
C LEU A 20 10.41 -2.82 1.97
N VAL A 21 9.70 -3.64 1.20
CA VAL A 21 10.09 -5.02 0.92
C VAL A 21 11.32 -5.04 0.01
N VAL A 22 11.33 -4.26 -1.06
CA VAL A 22 12.45 -4.22 -1.99
C VAL A 22 13.72 -3.71 -1.31
N THR A 23 13.65 -2.65 -0.50
CA THR A 23 14.81 -2.16 0.28
C THR A 23 15.37 -3.23 1.21
N ARG A 24 14.52 -3.99 1.90
CA ARG A 24 14.97 -5.10 2.76
C ARG A 24 15.62 -6.25 1.99
N LEU A 25 15.12 -6.57 0.79
CA LEU A 25 15.68 -7.65 -0.03
C LEU A 25 17.01 -7.28 -0.69
N THR A 26 17.21 -5.99 -1.01
CA THR A 26 18.37 -5.53 -1.77
C THR A 26 19.44 -4.89 -0.88
N GLY A 27 19.11 -4.56 0.37
CA GLY A 27 19.99 -3.83 1.28
C GLY A 27 20.14 -2.35 0.93
N CYS A 28 19.37 -1.84 -0.03
CA CYS A 28 19.39 -0.43 -0.39
C CYS A 28 18.74 0.43 0.69
N THR A 29 19.28 1.63 0.89
CA THR A 29 18.67 2.65 1.71
C THR A 29 17.71 3.49 0.89
N VAL A 30 16.57 3.83 1.47
CA VAL A 30 15.64 4.81 0.88
C VAL A 30 15.27 5.81 1.96
N ASP A 31 15.20 7.08 1.57
CA ASP A 31 14.99 8.22 2.45
C ASP A 31 13.85 9.06 1.87
N GLU A 32 13.11 9.75 2.73
CA GLU A 32 12.07 10.70 2.36
C GLU A 32 12.66 12.05 1.95
N ALA A 33 13.88 12.38 2.37
CA ALA A 33 14.50 13.66 2.03
C ALA A 33 15.00 13.73 0.57
N ARG A 34 15.43 12.60 0.01
CA ARG A 34 16.02 12.54 -1.34
C ARG A 34 16.08 11.12 -1.89
N ALA A 35 16.05 11.01 -3.22
CA ALA A 35 16.35 9.76 -3.90
C ALA A 35 17.84 9.38 -3.71
N GLN A 36 18.06 8.15 -3.25
CA GLN A 36 19.39 7.54 -3.12
C GLN A 36 19.60 6.57 -4.28
N PRO A 37 20.79 6.54 -4.92
CA PRO A 37 21.07 5.59 -5.99
C PRO A 37 21.04 4.15 -5.45
N CYS A 38 20.28 3.27 -6.12
CA CYS A 38 20.16 1.86 -5.75
C CYS A 38 20.25 1.02 -7.03
N ARG A 39 21.43 0.46 -7.29
CA ARG A 39 21.72 -0.28 -8.52
C ARG A 39 21.54 -1.78 -8.32
N ILE A 40 20.60 -2.37 -9.03
CA ILE A 40 20.34 -3.82 -9.04
C ILE A 40 20.42 -4.32 -10.48
N ALA A 41 21.22 -5.37 -10.70
CA ALA A 41 21.48 -5.94 -12.03
C ALA A 41 21.90 -4.87 -13.09
N GLY A 42 22.62 -3.82 -12.66
CA GLY A 42 23.06 -2.73 -13.54
C GLY A 42 22.05 -1.60 -13.75
N LEU A 43 20.80 -1.75 -13.30
CA LEU A 43 19.74 -0.73 -13.39
C LEU A 43 19.64 0.05 -12.08
N ASP A 44 19.62 1.38 -12.14
CA ASP A 44 19.36 2.22 -10.97
C ASP A 44 17.86 2.39 -10.76
N ILE A 45 17.34 1.76 -9.70
CA ILE A 45 15.93 1.83 -9.30
C ILE A 45 15.72 2.78 -8.11
N GLY A 46 16.75 3.50 -7.66
CA GLY A 46 16.68 4.39 -6.50
C GLY A 46 15.57 5.44 -6.60
N GLY A 47 15.42 6.06 -7.77
CA GLY A 47 14.33 7.00 -8.04
C GLY A 47 12.94 6.37 -7.95
N LEU A 48 12.78 5.13 -8.45
CA LEU A 48 11.51 4.40 -8.36
C LEU A 48 11.15 4.09 -6.90
N LEU A 49 12.11 3.56 -6.13
CA LEU A 49 11.91 3.27 -4.70
C LEU A 49 11.52 4.53 -3.91
N TYR A 50 12.13 5.67 -4.24
CA TYR A 50 11.77 6.95 -3.64
C TYR A 50 10.32 7.34 -3.96
N THR A 51 9.89 7.24 -5.21
CA THR A 51 8.49 7.53 -5.59
C THR A 51 7.50 6.61 -4.89
N LEU A 52 7.82 5.31 -4.78
CA LEU A 52 7.01 4.33 -4.07
C LEU A 52 6.91 4.63 -2.57
N MET A 53 8.03 4.99 -1.94
CA MET A 53 8.08 5.42 -0.53
C MET A 53 7.20 6.66 -0.29
N MET A 54 7.25 7.63 -1.20
CA MET A 54 6.47 8.86 -1.11
C MET A 54 4.96 8.63 -1.14
N MET A 55 4.49 7.52 -1.72
CA MET A 55 3.09 7.14 -1.65
C MET A 55 2.62 6.85 -0.22
N GLY A 56 3.55 6.56 0.70
CA GLY A 56 3.28 6.43 2.13
C GLY A 56 2.65 7.68 2.75
N TRP A 57 2.98 8.87 2.24
CA TRP A 57 2.33 10.11 2.71
C TRP A 57 0.84 10.16 2.40
N LEU A 58 0.40 9.51 1.32
CA LEU A 58 -1.03 9.39 1.00
C LEU A 58 -1.75 8.40 1.91
N VAL A 59 -1.03 7.47 2.55
CA VAL A 59 -1.63 6.52 3.51
C VAL A 59 -2.16 7.25 4.74
N ILE A 60 -1.51 8.34 5.18
CA ILE A 60 -1.92 9.11 6.36
C ILE A 60 -3.37 9.62 6.26
N PRO A 61 -3.76 10.39 5.20
CA PRO A 61 -5.14 10.82 5.04
C PRO A 61 -6.09 9.68 4.63
N LEU A 62 -5.58 8.60 4.03
CA LEU A 62 -6.41 7.47 3.58
C LEU A 62 -6.67 6.42 4.66
N LEU A 63 -5.91 6.41 5.76
CA LEU A 63 -6.07 5.52 6.91
C LEU A 63 -7.52 5.37 7.41
N PRO A 64 -8.31 6.44 7.64
CA PRO A 64 -9.70 6.28 8.08
C PRO A 64 -10.55 5.53 7.06
N PHE A 65 -10.35 5.79 5.77
CA PHE A 65 -11.07 5.09 4.70
C PHE A 65 -10.64 3.62 4.60
N MET A 66 -9.35 3.33 4.73
CA MET A 66 -8.84 1.96 4.80
C MET A 66 -9.47 1.21 5.97
N ALA A 67 -9.52 1.82 7.17
CA ALA A 67 -10.15 1.23 8.34
C ALA A 67 -11.63 0.92 8.10
N LEU A 68 -12.39 1.85 7.51
CA LEU A 68 -13.80 1.63 7.15
C LEU A 68 -13.95 0.45 6.17
N THR A 69 -13.07 0.33 5.17
CA THR A 69 -13.11 -0.82 4.24
C THR A 69 -12.85 -2.15 4.94
N LEU A 70 -11.93 -2.20 5.91
CA LEU A 70 -11.65 -3.41 6.69
C LEU A 70 -12.80 -3.76 7.63
N ILE A 71 -13.36 -2.78 8.34
CA ILE A 71 -14.50 -2.99 9.24
C ILE A 71 -15.70 -3.49 8.45
N GLY A 72 -16.02 -2.83 7.32
CA GLY A 72 -17.11 -3.25 6.45
C GLY A 72 -16.93 -4.68 5.93
N ALA A 73 -15.71 -5.02 5.47
CA ALA A 73 -15.39 -6.37 5.01
C ALA A 73 -15.46 -7.41 6.14
N ALA A 74 -14.99 -7.08 7.33
CA ALA A 74 -15.05 -7.97 8.50
C ALA A 74 -16.49 -8.24 8.92
N VAL A 75 -17.33 -7.20 9.02
CA VAL A 75 -18.75 -7.34 9.34
C VAL A 75 -19.47 -8.18 8.29
N ALA A 76 -19.26 -7.89 7.00
CA ALA A 76 -19.84 -8.68 5.91
C ALA A 76 -19.38 -10.14 5.96
N GLY A 77 -18.10 -10.39 6.23
CA GLY A 77 -17.56 -11.73 6.40
C GLY A 77 -18.19 -12.48 7.57
N VAL A 78 -18.33 -11.84 8.72
CA VAL A 78 -18.97 -12.42 9.92
C VAL A 78 -20.45 -12.76 9.63
N LEU A 79 -21.20 -11.84 9.02
CA LEU A 79 -22.60 -12.08 8.66
C LEU A 79 -22.76 -13.23 7.66
N ALA A 80 -21.85 -13.33 6.69
CA ALA A 80 -21.83 -14.42 5.74
C ALA A 80 -21.57 -15.78 6.41
N LEU A 81 -20.71 -15.84 7.44
CA LEU A 81 -20.48 -17.05 8.24
C LEU A 81 -21.74 -17.48 9.00
N PHE A 82 -22.55 -16.54 9.48
CA PHE A 82 -23.84 -16.82 10.12
C PHE A 82 -24.98 -17.10 9.13
N GLY A 83 -24.70 -17.21 7.83
CA GLY A 83 -25.70 -17.47 6.80
C GLY A 83 -26.63 -16.28 6.51
N ILE A 84 -26.38 -15.13 7.13
CA ILE A 84 -27.10 -13.88 6.89
C ILE A 84 -26.49 -13.24 5.64
N ARG A 85 -27.00 -13.63 4.48
CA ARG A 85 -26.69 -12.95 3.21
C ARG A 85 -27.53 -11.68 3.15
N TRP A 86 -26.87 -10.53 3.25
CA TRP A 86 -27.51 -9.28 2.82
C TRP A 86 -27.86 -9.38 1.33
N PRO A 87 -29.04 -8.92 0.89
CA PRO A 87 -29.40 -8.86 -0.52
C PRO A 87 -28.50 -7.89 -1.30
#